data_AF-A0A1H1CEK9-F1
#
_entry.id   AF-A0A1H1CEK9-F1
#
_cell.length_a   1.000
_cell.length_b   1.000
_cell.length_c   1.000
_cell.angle_alpha   90.00
_cell.angle_beta   90.00
_cell.angle_gamma   90.00
#
_symmetry.space_group_name_H-M   'P 1'
#
loop_
_entity.id
_entity.type
_entity.pdbx_description
1 polymer ?
#
loop_
_entity_poly.entity_id
_entity_poly.type
_entity_poly.pdbx_seq_one_letter_code
_entity_poly.pdbx_strand_id
1 'polypeptide(L)'
;MNQKEIEERREELFTRLGSKLTTAHSEWDRLATQLDKYQETVEEIEDRYPNLPEEKRQGFASSLDHIISSLTDTDSPATVLDTKDELKEAYENPLIRSIQESYLELYAELGVELTEDQESEVRGKLRAIAEQHPERTLQETNQLIDQIRELSDPVVQVLRNDIGDAPTEVTSPESLNKYLDTLEERHATLTSLSDQLSRYAWAPKELTAVHTWEPLLHSDKDIEISDLIKEINENVQSTPDIVPLKSTLRSELQNRLEEIRKQPRVVFKDIAKGVSNIAENMNLLAEVQALYDIMDFESENIEFTNTIENWQKEIPESLGQLQQSVQTTTHQVNNWRNTLSDRWHSKQSTLSTYSSILDETLPEKITEHIGEELPVEENIVRSYSVLTQAESWISDREEEILEHLSEDAQRLFYALSEQRMYDISEDELGALEELMDIVNIKVVMNE
;
A
#
# COMPACT_ATOMS: atom_id res chain seq x y z
N MET A 1 44.08 67.50 -44.54
CA MET A 1 42.67 67.87 -44.70
C MET A 1 42.65 69.26 -45.29
N ASN A 2 42.23 69.38 -46.55
CA ASN A 2 42.22 70.68 -47.25
C ASN A 2 41.01 71.49 -46.75
N GLN A 3 41.09 72.83 -46.74
CA GLN A 3 40.11 73.72 -46.07
C GLN A 3 38.65 73.46 -46.52
N LYS A 4 38.48 73.06 -47.78
CA LYS A 4 37.21 72.67 -48.39
C LYS A 4 36.61 71.37 -47.83
N GLU A 5 37.43 70.37 -47.50
CA GLU A 5 36.95 69.11 -46.87
C GLU A 5 36.46 69.34 -45.43
N ILE A 6 37.01 70.36 -44.75
CA ILE A 6 36.59 70.75 -43.40
C ILE A 6 35.21 71.41 -43.44
N GLU A 7 34.98 72.28 -44.43
CA GLU A 7 33.68 72.93 -44.65
C GLU A 7 32.61 71.91 -45.05
N GLU A 8 32.88 71.00 -45.98
CA GLU A 8 31.92 69.97 -46.39
C GLU A 8 31.53 69.03 -45.24
N ARG A 9 32.50 68.56 -44.42
CA ARG A 9 32.20 67.76 -43.22
C ARG A 9 31.41 68.54 -42.16
N ARG A 10 31.68 69.83 -42.01
CA ARG A 10 30.96 70.69 -41.06
C ARG A 10 29.51 70.87 -41.51
N GLU A 11 29.29 71.17 -42.79
CA GLU A 11 27.94 71.31 -43.37
C GLU A 11 27.14 70.01 -43.24
N GLU A 12 27.77 68.86 -43.52
CA GLU A 12 27.16 67.53 -43.37
C GLU A 12 26.80 67.24 -41.91
N LEU A 13 27.69 67.58 -40.95
CA LEU A 13 27.43 67.44 -39.52
C LEU A 13 26.29 68.35 -39.06
N PHE A 14 26.25 69.62 -39.46
CA PHE A 14 25.16 70.54 -39.10
C PHE A 14 23.83 70.12 -39.71
N THR A 15 23.83 69.62 -40.95
CA THR A 15 22.63 69.11 -41.61
C THR A 15 22.11 67.85 -40.92
N ARG A 16 23.00 66.90 -40.57
CA ARG A 16 22.64 65.72 -39.79
C ARG A 16 22.16 66.07 -38.38
N LEU A 17 22.82 67.02 -37.71
CA LEU A 17 22.43 67.45 -36.36
C LEU A 17 21.07 68.14 -36.41
N GLY A 18 20.86 69.06 -37.36
CA GLY A 18 19.60 69.76 -37.58
C GLY A 18 18.46 68.81 -37.94
N SER A 19 18.69 67.84 -38.83
CA SER A 19 17.72 66.79 -39.14
C SER A 19 17.38 65.95 -37.91
N LYS A 20 18.39 65.47 -37.14
CA LYS A 20 18.15 64.73 -35.90
C LYS A 20 17.39 65.53 -34.86
N LEU A 21 17.71 66.82 -34.70
CA LEU A 21 17.04 67.70 -33.74
C LEU A 21 15.59 67.94 -34.14
N THR A 22 15.33 68.13 -35.45
CA THR A 22 13.98 68.33 -35.98
C THR A 22 13.14 67.06 -35.84
N THR A 23 13.72 65.88 -36.11
CA THR A 23 13.07 64.59 -35.89
C THR A 23 12.76 64.37 -34.41
N ALA A 24 13.74 64.60 -33.53
CA ALA A 24 13.54 64.46 -32.08
C ALA A 24 12.49 65.44 -31.53
N HIS A 25 12.45 66.68 -32.05
CA HIS A 25 11.44 67.66 -31.64
C HIS A 25 10.04 67.25 -32.11
N SER A 26 9.90 66.77 -33.36
CA SER A 26 8.65 66.25 -33.90
C SER A 26 8.16 65.00 -33.15
N GLU A 27 9.07 64.09 -32.77
CA GLU A 27 8.77 62.93 -31.93
C GLU A 27 8.32 63.35 -30.53
N TRP A 28 8.97 64.37 -29.95
CA TRP A 28 8.61 64.90 -28.64
C TRP A 28 7.23 65.59 -28.65
N ASP A 29 6.95 66.44 -29.63
CA ASP A 29 5.63 67.09 -29.80
C ASP A 29 4.52 66.06 -30.01
N ARG A 30 4.82 64.99 -30.76
CA ARG A 30 3.89 63.86 -30.95
C ARG A 30 3.62 63.13 -29.63
N LEU A 31 4.65 62.77 -28.88
CA LEU A 31 4.51 62.11 -27.59
C LEU A 31 3.74 62.98 -26.58
N ALA A 32 4.07 64.27 -26.50
CA ALA A 32 3.36 65.25 -25.67
C ALA A 32 1.87 65.30 -26.02
N THR A 33 1.53 65.43 -27.31
CA THR A 33 0.12 65.44 -27.75
C THR A 33 -0.61 64.12 -27.44
N GLN A 34 0.09 62.98 -27.52
CA GLN A 34 -0.47 61.69 -27.17
C GLN A 34 -0.70 61.54 -25.67
N LEU A 35 0.21 62.08 -24.84
CA LEU A 35 0.10 62.10 -23.38
C LEU A 35 -1.03 63.01 -22.92
N ASP A 36 -1.20 64.19 -23.53
CA ASP A 36 -2.34 65.08 -23.23
C ASP A 36 -3.67 64.35 -23.47
N LYS A 37 -3.79 63.66 -24.61
CA LYS A 37 -4.97 62.82 -24.92
C LYS A 37 -5.14 61.63 -23.98
N TYR A 38 -4.05 61.11 -23.42
CA TYR A 38 -4.13 60.05 -22.44
C TYR A 38 -4.60 60.59 -21.10
N GLN A 39 -4.10 61.74 -20.67
CA GLN A 39 -4.55 62.46 -19.48
C GLN A 39 -6.05 62.80 -19.57
N GLU A 40 -6.54 63.29 -20.72
CA GLU A 40 -7.98 63.50 -20.93
C GLU A 40 -8.80 62.20 -20.73
N THR A 41 -8.24 61.05 -21.11
CA THR A 41 -8.91 59.73 -20.91
C THR A 41 -8.92 59.36 -19.43
N VAL A 42 -7.83 59.61 -18.71
CA VAL A 42 -7.73 59.38 -17.25
C VAL A 42 -8.73 60.25 -16.51
N GLU A 43 -8.80 61.55 -16.83
CA GLU A 43 -9.75 62.49 -16.22
C GLU A 43 -11.21 62.08 -16.49
N GLU A 44 -11.54 61.64 -17.71
CA GLU A 44 -12.89 61.14 -18.03
C GLU A 44 -13.24 59.89 -17.21
N ILE A 45 -12.28 58.99 -17.01
CA ILE A 45 -12.45 57.79 -16.18
C ILE A 45 -12.63 58.18 -14.71
N GLU A 46 -11.82 59.11 -14.19
CA GLU A 46 -11.86 59.59 -12.81
C GLU A 46 -13.22 60.23 -12.48
N ASP A 47 -13.76 61.06 -13.37
CA ASP A 47 -15.07 61.70 -13.21
C ASP A 47 -16.23 60.70 -13.16
N ARG A 48 -16.11 59.60 -13.91
CA ARG A 48 -17.17 58.60 -14.06
C ARG A 48 -17.05 57.45 -13.06
N TYR A 49 -15.86 57.19 -12.52
CA TYR A 49 -15.57 56.10 -11.57
C TYR A 49 -16.49 56.06 -10.34
N PRO A 50 -16.82 57.17 -9.64
CA PRO A 50 -17.72 57.15 -8.49
C PRO A 50 -19.14 56.66 -8.80
N ASN A 51 -19.55 56.70 -10.07
CA ASN A 51 -20.89 56.29 -10.51
C ASN A 51 -20.97 54.81 -10.88
N LEU A 52 -19.86 54.08 -10.86
CA LEU A 52 -19.84 52.64 -11.10
C LEU A 52 -20.43 51.88 -9.89
N PRO A 53 -21.13 50.75 -10.11
CA PRO A 53 -21.47 49.80 -9.05
C PRO A 53 -20.24 49.38 -8.23
N GLU A 54 -20.44 49.02 -6.97
CA GLU A 54 -19.35 48.63 -6.06
C GLU A 54 -18.50 47.49 -6.63
N GLU A 55 -19.10 46.44 -7.19
CA GLU A 55 -18.35 45.31 -7.75
C GLU A 55 -17.49 45.73 -8.95
N LYS A 56 -17.99 46.65 -9.79
CA LYS A 56 -17.23 47.18 -10.94
C LYS A 56 -16.10 48.11 -10.50
N ARG A 57 -16.28 48.86 -9.41
CA ARG A 57 -15.22 49.70 -8.84
C ARG A 57 -14.10 48.86 -8.25
N GLN A 58 -14.45 47.77 -7.57
CA GLN A 58 -13.50 46.79 -7.06
C GLN A 58 -12.76 46.10 -8.21
N GLY A 59 -13.47 45.60 -9.23
CA GLY A 59 -12.84 44.99 -10.40
C GLY A 59 -11.90 45.95 -11.14
N PHE A 60 -12.27 47.22 -11.30
CA PHE A 60 -11.40 48.22 -11.90
C PHE A 60 -10.16 48.50 -11.04
N ALA A 61 -10.31 48.58 -9.72
CA ALA A 61 -9.19 48.78 -8.80
C ALA A 61 -8.18 47.61 -8.86
N SER A 62 -8.67 46.36 -8.90
CA SER A 62 -7.81 45.18 -9.07
C SER A 62 -7.04 45.21 -10.39
N SER A 63 -7.68 45.61 -11.50
CA SER A 63 -6.98 45.72 -12.79
C SER A 63 -6.00 46.89 -12.90
N LEU A 64 -6.20 47.93 -12.09
CA LEU A 64 -5.23 49.03 -12.00
C LEU A 64 -3.91 48.58 -11.37
N ASP A 65 -3.92 47.67 -10.39
CA ASP A 65 -2.69 47.21 -9.73
C ASP A 65 -1.72 46.58 -10.76
N HIS A 66 -2.24 45.86 -11.75
CA HIS A 66 -1.43 45.29 -12.84
C HIS A 66 -0.86 46.37 -13.76
N ILE A 67 -1.68 47.33 -14.20
CA ILE A 67 -1.24 48.46 -15.03
C ILE A 67 -0.20 49.32 -14.29
N ILE A 68 -0.36 49.51 -12.98
CA ILE A 68 0.61 50.25 -12.16
C ILE A 68 1.91 49.47 -12.07
N SER A 69 1.86 48.15 -11.88
CA SER A 69 3.06 47.31 -11.79
C SER A 69 3.93 47.37 -13.05
N SER A 70 3.34 47.45 -14.24
CA SER A 70 4.08 47.57 -15.51
C SER A 70 4.73 48.95 -15.71
N LEU A 71 4.22 49.97 -15.02
CA LEU A 71 4.71 51.36 -15.07
C LEU A 71 5.74 51.70 -13.98
N THR A 72 5.81 50.92 -12.90
CA THR A 72 6.57 51.26 -11.69
C THR A 72 8.09 51.37 -11.93
N ASP A 73 8.61 50.75 -13.00
CA ASP A 73 10.05 50.73 -13.37
C ASP A 73 10.37 51.41 -14.72
N THR A 74 9.47 52.24 -15.28
CA THR A 74 9.62 52.82 -16.61
C THR A 74 9.77 54.36 -16.60
N ASP A 75 10.83 54.87 -17.23
CA ASP A 75 11.06 56.32 -17.45
C ASP A 75 10.64 56.77 -18.87
N SER A 76 10.05 55.87 -19.66
CA SER A 76 9.76 56.08 -21.09
C SER A 76 8.32 56.58 -21.30
N PRO A 77 8.12 57.79 -21.86
CA PRO A 77 6.80 58.30 -22.26
C PRO A 77 6.05 57.38 -23.22
N ALA A 78 6.76 56.64 -24.08
CA ALA A 78 6.15 55.70 -25.01
C ALA A 78 5.52 54.51 -24.28
N THR A 79 6.21 53.97 -23.27
CA THR A 79 5.72 52.84 -22.49
C THR A 79 4.51 53.21 -21.63
N VAL A 80 4.46 54.46 -21.14
CA VAL A 80 3.24 54.99 -20.49
C VAL A 80 2.07 55.02 -21.47
N LEU A 81 2.30 55.46 -22.71
CA LEU A 81 1.25 55.53 -23.74
C LEU A 81 0.76 54.15 -24.19
N ASP A 82 1.60 53.12 -24.13
CA ASP A 82 1.24 51.75 -24.49
C ASP A 82 0.17 51.17 -23.53
N THR A 83 0.08 51.67 -22.29
CA THR A 83 -0.97 51.26 -21.32
C THR A 83 -2.36 51.87 -21.59
N LYS A 84 -2.46 52.81 -22.54
CA LYS A 84 -3.71 53.56 -22.77
C LYS A 84 -4.90 52.67 -23.14
N ASP A 85 -4.69 51.74 -24.06
CA ASP A 85 -5.75 50.85 -24.52
C ASP A 85 -6.14 49.85 -23.41
N GLU A 86 -5.18 49.43 -22.59
CA GLU A 86 -5.44 48.58 -21.42
C GLU A 86 -6.25 49.29 -20.34
N LEU A 87 -5.90 50.54 -20.00
CA LEU A 87 -6.65 51.34 -19.03
C LEU A 87 -8.11 51.54 -19.48
N LYS A 88 -8.29 51.82 -20.77
CA LYS A 88 -9.62 52.03 -21.34
C LYS A 88 -10.43 50.74 -21.34
N GLU A 89 -9.84 49.61 -21.72
CA GLU A 89 -10.51 48.31 -21.69
C GLU A 89 -10.85 47.88 -20.26
N ALA A 90 -9.93 48.09 -19.30
CA ALA A 90 -10.16 47.82 -17.89
C ALA A 90 -11.34 48.62 -17.34
N TYR A 91 -11.49 49.89 -17.75
CA TYR A 91 -12.63 50.70 -17.32
C TYR A 91 -13.94 50.29 -18.00
N GLU A 92 -13.91 49.92 -19.28
CA GLU A 92 -15.10 49.51 -20.03
C GLU A 92 -15.64 48.15 -19.56
N ASN A 93 -14.75 47.20 -19.22
CA ASN A 93 -15.10 45.85 -18.79
C ASN A 93 -14.33 45.39 -17.52
N PRO A 94 -14.50 46.06 -16.38
CA PRO A 94 -13.65 45.88 -15.20
C PRO A 94 -13.71 44.48 -14.59
N LEU A 95 -14.89 43.87 -14.58
CA LEU A 95 -15.05 42.51 -14.07
C LEU A 95 -14.37 41.47 -14.97
N ILE A 96 -14.46 41.65 -16.30
CA ILE A 96 -13.85 40.71 -17.26
C ILE A 96 -12.32 40.79 -17.16
N ARG A 97 -11.77 42.01 -17.05
CA ARG A 97 -10.33 42.22 -16.91
C ARG A 97 -9.81 41.61 -15.60
N SER A 98 -10.50 41.85 -14.50
CA SER A 98 -10.16 41.24 -13.21
C SER A 98 -10.21 39.71 -13.25
N ILE A 99 -11.22 39.10 -13.91
CA ILE A 99 -11.26 37.64 -14.09
C ILE A 99 -10.06 37.13 -14.89
N GLN A 100 -9.69 37.82 -15.98
CA GLN A 100 -8.54 37.45 -16.80
C GLN A 100 -7.25 37.47 -15.99
N GLU A 101 -7.04 38.52 -15.20
CA GLU A 101 -5.85 38.68 -14.36
C GLU A 101 -5.80 37.63 -13.25
N SER A 102 -6.91 37.41 -12.53
CA SER A 102 -7.02 36.37 -11.51
C SER A 102 -6.76 34.97 -12.09
N TYR A 103 -7.25 34.68 -13.30
CA TYR A 103 -6.94 33.40 -13.95
C TYR A 103 -5.45 33.28 -14.33
N LEU A 104 -4.81 34.36 -14.77
CA LEU A 104 -3.38 34.33 -15.07
C LEU A 104 -2.54 34.17 -13.79
N GLU A 105 -2.98 34.74 -12.68
CA GLU A 105 -2.41 34.47 -11.35
C GLU A 105 -2.49 32.98 -11.01
N LEU A 106 -3.59 32.31 -11.32
CA LEU A 106 -3.71 30.85 -11.16
C LEU A 106 -2.65 30.07 -11.95
N TYR A 107 -2.40 30.44 -13.23
CA TYR A 107 -1.33 29.79 -14.01
C TYR A 107 0.04 30.04 -13.38
N ALA A 108 0.27 31.25 -12.85
CA ALA A 108 1.52 31.60 -12.18
C ALA A 108 1.72 30.83 -10.87
N GLU A 109 0.69 30.67 -10.04
CA GLU A 109 0.73 29.89 -8.80
C GLU A 109 1.00 28.40 -9.06
N LEU A 110 0.49 27.86 -10.17
CA LEU A 110 0.80 26.50 -10.62
C LEU A 110 2.16 26.37 -11.31
N GLY A 111 2.87 27.48 -11.54
CA GLY A 111 4.14 27.48 -12.25
C GLY A 111 4.02 27.00 -13.70
N VAL A 112 2.90 27.32 -14.36
CA VAL A 112 2.67 27.06 -15.77
C VAL A 112 3.03 28.33 -16.56
N GLU A 113 4.08 28.25 -17.36
CA GLU A 113 4.52 29.38 -18.19
C GLU A 113 3.73 29.42 -19.50
N LEU A 114 3.11 30.58 -19.78
CA LEU A 114 2.36 30.84 -21.02
C LEU A 114 3.22 31.66 -21.98
N THR A 115 3.16 31.34 -23.28
CA THR A 115 3.66 32.25 -24.32
C THR A 115 2.68 33.40 -24.55
N GLU A 116 3.13 34.51 -25.14
CA GLU A 116 2.25 35.66 -25.47
C GLU A 116 1.02 35.24 -26.32
N ASP A 117 1.22 34.35 -27.28
CA ASP A 117 0.13 33.81 -28.12
C ASP A 117 -0.88 33.00 -27.28
N GLN A 118 -0.39 32.19 -26.34
CA GLN A 118 -1.23 31.38 -25.45
C GLN A 118 -1.99 32.26 -24.46
N GLU A 119 -1.33 33.26 -23.88
CA GLU A 119 -1.96 34.22 -22.98
C GLU A 119 -3.10 34.97 -23.67
N SER A 120 -2.89 35.42 -24.92
CA SER A 120 -3.92 36.07 -25.72
C SER A 120 -5.12 35.16 -26.00
N GLU A 121 -4.86 33.89 -26.33
CA GLU A 121 -5.91 32.88 -26.53
C GLU A 121 -6.69 32.61 -25.24
N VAL A 122 -6.00 32.45 -24.11
CA VAL A 122 -6.59 32.26 -22.77
C VAL A 122 -7.47 33.45 -22.40
N ARG A 123 -6.97 34.68 -22.53
CA ARG A 123 -7.74 35.92 -22.30
C ARG A 123 -9.00 35.97 -23.16
N GLY A 124 -8.91 35.58 -24.43
CA GLY A 124 -10.04 35.51 -25.36
C GLY A 124 -11.12 34.51 -24.92
N LYS A 125 -10.71 33.31 -24.48
CA LYS A 125 -11.62 32.27 -23.97
C LYS A 125 -12.26 32.68 -22.64
N LEU A 126 -11.48 33.25 -21.73
CA LEU A 126 -11.98 33.76 -20.44
C LEU A 126 -13.01 34.86 -20.62
N ARG A 127 -12.79 35.76 -21.59
CA ARG A 127 -13.79 36.78 -21.95
C ARG A 127 -15.11 36.14 -22.36
N ALA A 128 -15.09 35.14 -23.24
CA ALA A 128 -16.30 34.44 -23.67
C ALA A 128 -17.04 33.73 -22.52
N ILE A 129 -16.31 33.19 -21.53
CA ILE A 129 -16.88 32.58 -20.32
C ILE A 129 -17.49 33.65 -19.40
N ALA A 130 -16.74 34.73 -19.14
CA ALA A 130 -17.11 35.80 -18.23
C ALA A 130 -18.28 36.66 -18.72
N GLU A 131 -18.45 36.82 -20.04
CA GLU A 131 -19.52 37.65 -20.64
C GLU A 131 -20.94 37.18 -20.24
N GLN A 132 -21.11 35.91 -19.87
CA GLN A 132 -22.41 35.38 -19.45
C GLN A 132 -22.76 35.75 -17.99
N HIS A 133 -21.79 35.63 -17.07
CA HIS A 133 -22.00 35.80 -15.62
C HIS A 133 -20.75 36.35 -14.90
N PRO A 134 -20.34 37.60 -15.15
CA PRO A 134 -19.03 38.12 -14.75
C PRO A 134 -18.84 38.18 -13.23
N GLU A 135 -19.84 38.60 -12.46
CA GLU A 135 -19.75 38.68 -10.99
C GLU A 135 -19.52 37.30 -10.37
N ARG A 136 -20.27 36.30 -10.84
CA ARG A 136 -20.15 34.92 -10.37
C ARG A 136 -18.80 34.30 -10.76
N THR A 137 -18.37 34.49 -12.01
CA THR A 137 -17.08 33.99 -12.48
C THR A 137 -15.93 34.59 -11.67
N LEU A 138 -15.95 35.90 -11.39
CA LEU A 138 -14.91 36.54 -10.57
C LEU A 138 -14.84 35.95 -9.15
N GLN A 139 -15.99 35.76 -8.52
CA GLN A 139 -16.06 35.15 -7.19
C GLN A 139 -15.51 33.70 -7.20
N GLU A 140 -15.92 32.89 -8.18
CA GLU A 140 -15.46 31.50 -8.31
C GLU A 140 -13.95 31.42 -8.59
N THR A 141 -13.40 32.31 -9.43
CA THR A 141 -11.96 32.38 -9.71
C THR A 141 -11.15 32.76 -8.46
N ASN A 142 -11.58 33.76 -7.69
CA ASN A 142 -10.87 34.15 -6.47
C ASN A 142 -10.88 33.02 -5.43
N GLN A 143 -12.01 32.33 -5.27
CA GLN A 143 -12.10 31.16 -4.39
C GLN A 143 -11.15 30.04 -4.82
N LEU A 144 -11.06 29.80 -6.13
CA LEU A 144 -10.19 28.80 -6.71
C LEU A 144 -8.70 29.10 -6.47
N ILE A 145 -8.27 30.36 -6.55
CA ILE A 145 -6.88 30.76 -6.23
C ILE A 145 -6.58 30.48 -4.76
N ASP A 146 -7.47 30.87 -3.86
CA ASP A 146 -7.31 30.62 -2.42
C ASP A 146 -7.23 29.11 -2.14
N GLN A 147 -8.09 28.31 -2.78
CA GLN A 147 -8.03 26.85 -2.67
C GLN A 147 -6.69 26.29 -3.15
N ILE A 148 -6.19 26.72 -4.32
CA ILE A 148 -4.92 26.24 -4.89
C ILE A 148 -3.74 26.47 -3.93
N ARG A 149 -3.72 27.61 -3.22
CA ARG A 149 -2.68 27.93 -2.23
C ARG A 149 -2.70 27.01 -1.01
N GLU A 150 -3.82 26.36 -0.72
CA GLU A 150 -3.99 25.43 0.40
C GLU A 150 -3.81 23.95 -0.01
N LEU A 151 -3.70 23.66 -1.31
CA LEU A 151 -3.55 22.30 -1.82
C LEU A 151 -2.22 21.66 -1.40
N SER A 152 -2.26 20.35 -1.17
CA SER A 152 -1.04 19.56 -0.96
C SER A 152 -0.20 19.46 -2.24
N ASP A 153 1.14 19.48 -2.11
CA ASP A 153 2.09 19.39 -3.23
C ASP A 153 1.75 18.32 -4.29
N PRO A 154 1.32 17.09 -3.93
CA PRO A 154 0.99 16.08 -4.93
C PRO A 154 -0.22 16.45 -5.81
N VAL A 155 -1.22 17.11 -5.22
CA VAL A 155 -2.41 17.57 -5.93
C VAL A 155 -2.06 18.76 -6.83
N VAL A 156 -1.25 19.69 -6.33
CA VAL A 156 -0.71 20.81 -7.13
C VAL A 156 0.08 20.30 -8.33
N GLN A 157 0.92 19.29 -8.14
CA GLN A 157 1.73 18.73 -9.22
C GLN A 157 0.88 18.04 -10.30
N VAL A 158 -0.17 17.31 -9.91
CA VAL A 158 -1.12 16.73 -10.87
C VAL A 158 -1.83 17.84 -11.64
N LEU A 159 -2.36 18.83 -10.94
CA LEU A 159 -3.07 19.94 -11.56
C LEU A 159 -2.17 20.74 -12.52
N ARG A 160 -0.92 20.99 -12.12
CA ARG A 160 0.09 21.63 -12.96
C ARG A 160 0.34 20.86 -14.25
N ASN A 161 0.47 19.53 -14.18
CA ASN A 161 0.69 18.71 -15.36
C ASN A 161 -0.52 18.74 -16.30
N ASP A 162 -1.73 18.59 -15.75
CA ASP A 162 -2.96 18.56 -16.56
C ASP A 162 -3.21 19.91 -17.27
N ILE A 163 -3.04 21.02 -16.55
CA ILE A 163 -3.17 22.37 -17.13
C ILE A 163 -1.99 22.67 -18.06
N GLY A 164 -0.78 22.22 -17.72
CA GLY A 164 0.43 22.43 -18.51
C GLY A 164 0.47 21.66 -19.83
N ASP A 165 -0.21 20.52 -19.93
CA ASP A 165 -0.30 19.72 -21.16
C ASP A 165 -1.19 20.42 -22.23
N ALA A 166 -2.19 21.19 -21.80
CA ALA A 166 -3.11 21.91 -22.68
C ALA A 166 -3.45 23.31 -22.13
N PRO A 167 -2.48 24.24 -22.05
CA PRO A 167 -2.64 25.51 -21.33
C PRO A 167 -3.70 26.43 -21.93
N THR A 168 -4.03 26.27 -23.22
CA THR A 168 -5.06 27.07 -23.88
C THR A 168 -6.47 26.49 -23.70
N GLU A 169 -6.64 25.27 -23.20
CA GLU A 169 -7.95 24.70 -22.88
C GLU A 169 -8.49 25.26 -21.55
N VAL A 170 -8.87 26.54 -21.58
CA VAL A 170 -9.42 27.25 -20.43
C VAL A 170 -10.68 26.53 -19.93
N THR A 171 -10.56 25.86 -18.79
CA THR A 171 -11.68 25.25 -18.09
C THR A 171 -12.40 26.32 -17.29
N SER A 172 -13.74 26.28 -17.21
CA SER A 172 -14.49 27.22 -16.36
C SER A 172 -14.10 27.03 -14.88
N PRO A 173 -14.15 28.09 -14.05
CA PRO A 173 -13.74 27.96 -12.65
C PRO A 173 -14.65 26.98 -11.88
N GLU A 174 -15.95 26.91 -12.20
CA GLU A 174 -16.86 25.89 -11.65
C GLU A 174 -16.39 24.45 -11.98
N SER A 175 -15.97 24.20 -13.22
CA SER A 175 -15.46 22.88 -13.64
C SER A 175 -14.15 22.54 -12.96
N LEU A 176 -13.26 23.52 -12.83
CA LEU A 176 -11.95 23.34 -12.20
C LEU A 176 -12.08 23.09 -10.69
N ASN A 177 -12.98 23.78 -10.01
CA ASN A 177 -13.33 23.49 -8.61
C ASN A 177 -13.83 22.05 -8.42
N LYS A 178 -14.76 21.57 -9.26
CA LYS A 178 -15.23 20.17 -9.19
C LYS A 178 -14.10 19.15 -9.40
N TYR A 179 -13.16 19.48 -10.28
CA TYR A 179 -12.00 18.65 -10.53
C TYR A 179 -11.07 18.62 -9.30
N LEU A 180 -10.81 19.78 -8.70
CA LEU A 180 -10.06 19.89 -7.44
C LEU A 180 -10.70 19.09 -6.31
N ASP A 181 -12.01 19.25 -6.08
CA ASP A 181 -12.75 18.49 -5.07
C ASP A 181 -12.54 16.98 -5.26
N THR A 182 -12.55 16.51 -6.52
CA THR A 182 -12.32 15.10 -6.87
C THR A 182 -10.89 14.67 -6.56
N LEU A 183 -9.89 15.49 -6.90
CA LEU A 183 -8.48 15.20 -6.61
C LEU A 183 -8.20 15.19 -5.10
N GLU A 184 -8.80 16.11 -4.35
CA GLU A 184 -8.67 16.19 -2.89
C GLU A 184 -9.33 15.00 -2.19
N GLU A 185 -10.56 14.64 -2.55
CA GLU A 185 -11.24 13.45 -2.03
C GLU A 185 -10.43 12.19 -2.30
N ARG A 186 -9.85 12.11 -3.50
CA ARG A 186 -9.00 11.01 -3.91
C ARG A 186 -7.68 10.98 -3.15
N HIS A 187 -7.02 12.12 -2.96
CA HIS A 187 -5.82 12.25 -2.15
C HIS A 187 -6.08 11.87 -0.68
N ALA A 188 -7.21 12.29 -0.11
CA ALA A 188 -7.64 11.91 1.23
C ALA A 188 -7.86 10.40 1.36
N THR A 189 -8.46 9.79 0.33
CA THR A 189 -8.64 8.33 0.26
C THR A 189 -7.29 7.60 0.24
N LEU A 190 -6.36 8.02 -0.62
CA LEU A 190 -5.02 7.42 -0.69
C LEU A 190 -4.21 7.61 0.60
N THR A 191 -4.35 8.77 1.24
CA THR A 191 -3.73 9.05 2.55
C THR A 191 -4.29 8.10 3.62
N SER A 192 -5.61 7.93 3.67
CA SER A 192 -6.27 7.00 4.58
C SER A 192 -5.82 5.54 4.38
N LEU A 193 -5.65 5.12 3.13
CA LEU A 193 -5.11 3.78 2.81
C LEU A 193 -3.66 3.62 3.30
N SER A 194 -2.83 4.63 3.06
CA SER A 194 -1.44 4.67 3.52
C SER A 194 -1.36 4.56 5.05
N ASP A 195 -2.19 5.33 5.75
CA ASP A 195 -2.32 5.31 7.20
C ASP A 195 -2.82 3.95 7.71
N GLN A 196 -3.81 3.36 7.05
CA GLN A 196 -4.33 2.05 7.41
C GLN A 196 -3.24 0.98 7.26
N LEU A 197 -2.50 0.97 6.14
CA LEU A 197 -1.41 0.02 5.90
C LEU A 197 -0.25 0.20 6.90
N SER A 198 0.06 1.44 7.30
CA SER A 198 1.12 1.73 8.27
C SER A 198 0.92 1.05 9.64
N ARG A 199 -0.34 0.73 9.98
CA ARG A 199 -0.69 0.06 11.24
C ARG A 199 -0.42 -1.44 11.21
N TYR A 200 -0.19 -2.02 10.03
CA TYR A 200 -0.07 -3.46 9.87
C TYR A 200 1.36 -3.89 9.61
N ALA A 201 1.86 -4.80 10.45
CA ALA A 201 3.23 -5.29 10.36
C ALA A 201 3.52 -6.05 9.06
N TRP A 202 2.50 -6.62 8.40
CA TRP A 202 2.67 -7.34 7.13
C TRP A 202 2.78 -6.40 5.92
N ALA A 203 2.37 -5.14 6.03
CA ALA A 203 2.45 -4.20 4.93
C ALA A 203 3.91 -3.79 4.66
N PRO A 204 4.34 -3.72 3.39
CA PRO A 204 5.65 -3.21 3.03
C PRO A 204 5.74 -1.70 3.22
N LYS A 205 6.91 -1.20 3.64
CA LYS A 205 7.12 0.22 3.97
C LYS A 205 6.82 1.13 2.79
N GLU A 206 7.08 0.67 1.58
CA GLU A 206 6.82 1.39 0.34
C GLU A 206 5.34 1.75 0.21
N LEU A 207 4.41 0.83 0.54
CA LEU A 207 2.96 1.09 0.47
C LEU A 207 2.43 1.95 1.62
N THR A 208 3.19 2.09 2.71
CA THR A 208 2.83 2.95 3.86
C THR A 208 3.13 4.43 3.62
N ALA A 209 3.73 4.76 2.48
CA ALA A 209 4.05 6.12 2.11
C ALA A 209 3.11 6.63 1.01
N VAL A 210 2.49 7.79 1.25
CA VAL A 210 1.49 8.39 0.35
C VAL A 210 2.03 8.57 -1.07
N HIS A 211 3.32 8.93 -1.21
CA HIS A 211 3.96 9.14 -2.51
C HIS A 211 3.92 7.91 -3.44
N THR A 212 3.84 6.70 -2.89
CA THR A 212 3.72 5.48 -3.70
C THR A 212 2.41 5.43 -4.48
N TRP A 213 1.40 6.14 -4.00
CA TRP A 213 0.05 6.18 -4.54
C TRP A 213 -0.20 7.38 -5.47
N GLU A 214 0.72 8.35 -5.55
CA GLU A 214 0.59 9.56 -6.39
C GLU A 214 0.17 9.27 -7.84
N PRO A 215 0.69 8.23 -8.53
CA PRO A 215 0.26 7.91 -9.89
C PRO A 215 -1.24 7.59 -10.01
N LEU A 216 -1.93 7.28 -8.91
CA LEU A 216 -3.36 6.99 -8.88
C LEU A 216 -4.22 8.22 -8.65
N LEU A 217 -3.66 9.40 -8.33
CA LEU A 217 -4.41 10.63 -8.09
C LEU A 217 -5.24 11.04 -9.31
N HIS A 218 -4.62 11.12 -10.48
CA HIS A 218 -5.28 11.44 -11.76
C HIS A 218 -5.97 10.26 -12.45
N SER A 219 -6.12 9.12 -11.76
CA SER A 219 -6.57 7.88 -12.38
C SER A 219 -8.06 7.63 -12.16
N ASP A 220 -8.81 7.21 -13.19
CA ASP A 220 -10.19 6.74 -13.02
C ASP A 220 -10.28 5.34 -12.38
N LYS A 221 -9.14 4.77 -11.97
CA LYS A 221 -9.09 3.43 -11.40
C LYS A 221 -9.73 3.42 -10.02
N ASP A 222 -10.36 2.30 -9.74
CA ASP A 222 -10.96 2.04 -8.46
C ASP A 222 -9.87 1.76 -7.40
N ILE A 223 -9.91 2.58 -6.33
CA ILE A 223 -8.97 2.55 -5.21
C ILE A 223 -9.67 2.19 -3.89
N GLU A 224 -10.95 1.83 -3.91
CA GLU A 224 -11.69 1.42 -2.71
C GLU A 224 -11.27 0.01 -2.28
N ILE A 225 -10.15 -0.08 -1.55
CA ILE A 225 -9.55 -1.34 -1.10
C ILE A 225 -9.51 -1.48 0.43
N SER A 226 -10.06 -0.53 1.17
CA SER A 226 -10.01 -0.50 2.65
C SER A 226 -10.60 -1.76 3.29
N ASP A 227 -11.66 -2.32 2.71
CA ASP A 227 -12.30 -3.54 3.19
C ASP A 227 -11.45 -4.79 2.89
N LEU A 228 -10.79 -4.83 1.73
CA LEU A 228 -9.85 -5.92 1.39
C LEU A 228 -8.65 -5.92 2.34
N ILE A 229 -8.14 -4.73 2.70
CA ILE A 229 -7.05 -4.61 3.67
C ILE A 229 -7.47 -5.12 5.05
N LYS A 230 -8.71 -4.85 5.48
CA LYS A 230 -9.25 -5.39 6.74
C LYS A 230 -9.38 -6.90 6.70
N GLU A 231 -9.97 -7.45 5.64
CA GLU A 231 -10.11 -8.90 5.42
C GLU A 231 -8.74 -9.61 5.46
N ILE A 232 -7.75 -9.06 4.76
CA ILE A 232 -6.36 -9.58 4.79
C ILE A 232 -5.83 -9.57 6.22
N ASN A 233 -5.99 -8.47 6.95
CA ASN A 233 -5.47 -8.37 8.31
C ASN A 233 -6.18 -9.35 9.28
N GLU A 234 -7.49 -9.51 9.19
CA GLU A 234 -8.26 -10.45 10.02
C GLU A 234 -7.73 -11.88 9.84
N ASN A 235 -7.54 -12.32 8.59
CA ASN A 235 -6.99 -13.64 8.29
C ASN A 235 -5.51 -13.77 8.71
N VAL A 236 -4.71 -12.71 8.58
CA VAL A 236 -3.31 -12.71 9.03
C VAL A 236 -3.23 -12.83 10.56
N GLN A 237 -4.15 -12.22 11.31
CA GLN A 237 -4.19 -12.32 12.77
C GLN A 237 -4.68 -13.67 13.28
N SER A 238 -5.58 -14.33 12.53
CA SER A 238 -6.03 -15.68 12.88
C SER A 238 -5.07 -16.78 12.47
N THR A 239 -4.09 -16.48 11.61
CA THR A 239 -3.11 -17.46 11.14
C THR A 239 -2.05 -17.73 12.23
N PRO A 240 -1.78 -19.01 12.57
CA PRO A 240 -0.75 -19.39 13.53
C PRO A 240 0.65 -18.88 13.14
N ASP A 241 1.45 -18.44 14.12
CA ASP A 241 2.76 -17.80 13.89
C ASP A 241 3.81 -18.75 13.28
N ILE A 242 3.60 -20.07 13.37
CA ILE A 242 4.43 -21.07 12.70
C ILE A 242 4.42 -20.92 11.17
N VAL A 243 3.36 -20.33 10.62
CA VAL A 243 3.22 -20.04 9.20
C VAL A 243 3.80 -18.66 8.92
N PRO A 244 4.80 -18.50 8.03
CA PRO A 244 5.46 -17.22 7.77
C PRO A 244 4.62 -16.26 6.91
N LEU A 245 3.29 -16.24 7.09
CA LEU A 245 2.35 -15.51 6.24
C LEU A 245 2.64 -14.01 6.16
N LYS A 246 2.97 -13.36 7.29
CA LYS A 246 3.29 -11.93 7.34
C LYS A 246 4.47 -11.58 6.43
N SER A 247 5.50 -12.43 6.43
CA SER A 247 6.72 -12.24 5.64
C SER A 247 6.47 -12.52 4.16
N THR A 248 5.80 -13.63 3.84
CA THR A 248 5.42 -13.96 2.45
C THR A 248 4.51 -12.91 1.84
N LEU A 249 3.51 -12.43 2.58
CA LEU A 249 2.61 -11.36 2.14
C LEU A 249 3.37 -10.06 1.84
N ARG A 250 4.35 -9.70 2.69
CA ARG A 250 5.20 -8.53 2.44
C ARG A 250 5.97 -8.69 1.13
N SER A 251 6.62 -9.84 0.92
CA SER A 251 7.39 -10.12 -0.31
C SER A 251 6.51 -10.09 -1.56
N GLU A 252 5.33 -10.72 -1.51
CA GLU A 252 4.36 -10.73 -2.61
C GLU A 252 3.92 -9.30 -2.98
N LEU A 253 3.59 -8.47 -1.98
CA LEU A 253 3.20 -7.07 -2.21
C LEU A 253 4.36 -6.23 -2.76
N GLN A 254 5.60 -6.48 -2.31
CA GLN A 254 6.80 -5.82 -2.84
C GLN A 254 7.04 -6.18 -4.31
N ASN A 255 6.88 -7.46 -4.66
CA ASN A 255 7.05 -7.94 -6.03
C ASN A 255 5.97 -7.40 -6.98
N ARG A 256 4.81 -7.02 -6.45
CA ARG A 256 3.65 -6.52 -7.22
C ARG A 256 3.42 -5.01 -7.12
N LEU A 257 4.36 -4.23 -6.58
CA LEU A 257 4.21 -2.76 -6.42
C LEU A 257 3.80 -2.05 -7.72
N GLU A 258 4.40 -2.42 -8.85
CA GLU A 258 4.08 -1.83 -10.15
C GLU A 258 2.67 -2.19 -10.64
N GLU A 259 2.16 -3.36 -10.29
CA GLU A 259 0.77 -3.73 -10.57
C GLU A 259 -0.20 -3.00 -9.66
N ILE A 260 0.15 -2.82 -8.38
CA ILE A 260 -0.65 -2.07 -7.39
C ILE A 260 -0.82 -0.63 -7.86
N ARG A 261 0.23 0.00 -8.37
CA ARG A 261 0.19 1.36 -8.94
C ARG A 261 -0.73 1.50 -10.16
N LYS A 262 -1.11 0.39 -10.81
CA LYS A 262 -1.96 0.38 -12.02
C LYS A 262 -3.39 -0.10 -11.74
N GLN A 263 -3.54 -1.08 -10.86
CA GLN A 263 -4.80 -1.78 -10.60
C GLN A 263 -4.88 -2.30 -9.16
N PRO A 264 -4.91 -1.39 -8.15
CA PRO A 264 -4.79 -1.78 -6.74
C PRO A 264 -5.90 -2.74 -6.31
N ARG A 265 -7.16 -2.47 -6.69
CA ARG A 265 -8.29 -3.33 -6.33
C ARG A 265 -8.15 -4.77 -6.84
N VAL A 266 -7.60 -4.97 -8.03
CA VAL A 266 -7.39 -6.31 -8.60
C VAL A 266 -6.34 -7.05 -7.78
N VAL A 267 -5.20 -6.41 -7.53
CA VAL A 267 -4.10 -7.01 -6.76
C VAL A 267 -4.57 -7.36 -5.34
N PHE A 268 -5.15 -6.41 -4.61
CA PHE A 268 -5.59 -6.66 -3.23
C PHE A 268 -6.69 -7.71 -3.13
N LYS A 269 -7.54 -7.86 -4.15
CA LYS A 269 -8.53 -8.94 -4.21
C LYS A 269 -7.87 -10.31 -4.40
N ASP A 270 -6.87 -10.40 -5.27
CA ASP A 270 -6.10 -11.64 -5.46
C ASP A 270 -5.35 -12.02 -4.19
N ILE A 271 -4.74 -11.04 -3.52
CA ILE A 271 -4.04 -11.21 -2.24
C ILE A 271 -5.01 -11.68 -1.16
N ALA A 272 -6.16 -11.00 -0.99
CA ALA A 272 -7.18 -11.39 -0.03
C ALA A 272 -7.63 -12.83 -0.25
N LYS A 273 -7.87 -13.24 -1.50
CA LYS A 273 -8.20 -14.62 -1.83
C LYS A 273 -7.08 -15.60 -1.45
N GLY A 274 -5.83 -15.28 -1.76
CA GLY A 274 -4.68 -16.13 -1.43
C GLY A 274 -4.52 -16.32 0.08
N VAL A 275 -4.67 -15.24 0.84
CA VAL A 275 -4.64 -15.26 2.30
C VAL A 275 -5.82 -16.06 2.87
N SER A 276 -7.04 -15.86 2.36
CA SER A 276 -8.24 -16.60 2.78
C SER A 276 -8.10 -18.10 2.52
N ASN A 277 -7.55 -18.53 1.38
CA ASN A 277 -7.30 -19.95 1.10
C ASN A 277 -6.32 -20.59 2.11
N ILE A 278 -5.33 -19.83 2.59
CA ILE A 278 -4.42 -20.30 3.64
C ILE A 278 -5.17 -20.40 4.97
N ALA A 279 -5.98 -19.37 5.29
CA ALA A 279 -6.79 -19.31 6.50
C ALA A 279 -7.87 -20.42 6.58
N GLU A 280 -8.34 -20.96 5.46
CA GLU A 280 -9.23 -22.14 5.45
C GLU A 280 -8.63 -23.35 6.20
N ASN A 281 -7.29 -23.42 6.32
CA ASN A 281 -6.58 -24.48 7.03
C ASN A 281 -6.19 -24.08 8.47
N MET A 282 -6.72 -22.98 9.02
CA MET A 282 -6.25 -22.40 10.30
C MET A 282 -6.32 -23.36 11.49
N ASN A 283 -7.39 -24.18 11.60
CA ASN A 283 -7.55 -25.09 12.73
C ASN A 283 -6.45 -26.15 12.74
N LEU A 284 -6.19 -26.74 11.58
CA LEU A 284 -5.13 -27.74 11.43
C LEU A 284 -3.76 -27.10 11.63
N LEU A 285 -3.52 -25.90 11.10
CA LEU A 285 -2.26 -25.19 11.32
C LEU A 285 -2.04 -24.84 12.81
N ALA A 286 -3.11 -24.56 13.56
CA ALA A 286 -3.02 -24.31 14.99
C ALA A 286 -2.67 -25.58 15.76
N GLU A 287 -3.20 -26.73 15.34
CA GLU A 287 -2.79 -28.04 15.87
C GLU A 287 -1.33 -28.35 15.54
N VAL A 288 -0.88 -28.04 14.32
CA VAL A 288 0.53 -28.20 13.94
C VAL A 288 1.44 -27.35 14.81
N GLN A 289 1.05 -26.10 15.09
CA GLN A 289 1.82 -25.25 16.02
C GLN A 289 1.85 -25.85 17.43
N ALA A 290 0.72 -26.31 17.95
CA ALA A 290 0.65 -26.91 19.28
C ALA A 290 1.46 -28.22 19.38
N LEU A 291 1.47 -29.06 18.33
CA LEU A 291 2.39 -30.19 18.21
C LEU A 291 3.83 -29.73 18.19
N TYR A 292 4.10 -28.63 17.47
CA TYR A 292 5.45 -28.11 17.33
C TYR A 292 6.07 -27.67 18.65
N ASP A 293 5.26 -27.17 19.56
CA ASP A 293 5.72 -26.72 20.87
C ASP A 293 6.01 -27.87 21.86
N ILE A 294 5.50 -29.09 21.60
CA ILE A 294 5.62 -30.22 22.54
C ILE A 294 6.49 -31.38 22.04
N MET A 295 6.76 -31.46 20.74
CA MET A 295 7.50 -32.55 20.12
C MET A 295 8.98 -32.23 20.01
N ASP A 296 9.84 -33.18 20.37
CA ASP A 296 11.27 -33.10 20.06
C ASP A 296 11.53 -33.63 18.65
N PHE A 297 11.40 -32.76 17.65
CA PHE A 297 11.53 -33.14 16.24
C PHE A 297 12.94 -33.55 15.82
N GLU A 298 13.97 -33.25 16.60
CA GLU A 298 15.31 -33.77 16.31
C GLU A 298 15.36 -35.29 16.50
N SER A 299 14.45 -35.84 17.33
CA SER A 299 14.36 -37.27 17.64
C SER A 299 13.38 -38.04 16.75
N GLU A 300 12.32 -37.39 16.24
CA GLU A 300 11.29 -38.02 15.39
C GLU A 300 11.33 -37.50 13.94
N ASN A 301 11.75 -38.33 12.99
CA ASN A 301 11.79 -38.01 11.56
C ASN A 301 10.38 -37.95 10.95
N ILE A 302 9.69 -36.83 11.14
CA ILE A 302 8.30 -36.61 10.69
C ILE A 302 8.26 -35.68 9.48
N GLU A 303 7.54 -36.07 8.43
CA GLU A 303 7.64 -35.37 7.15
C GLU A 303 7.18 -33.89 7.19
N PHE A 304 6.16 -33.55 7.98
CA PHE A 304 5.64 -32.18 8.03
C PHE A 304 6.57 -31.20 8.75
N THR A 305 7.48 -31.69 9.60
CA THR A 305 8.39 -30.87 10.40
C THR A 305 9.50 -30.32 9.52
N ASN A 306 9.96 -31.11 8.55
CA ASN A 306 10.86 -30.67 7.49
C ASN A 306 10.29 -29.46 6.73
N THR A 307 8.98 -29.46 6.43
CA THR A 307 8.32 -28.35 5.75
C THR A 307 8.32 -27.08 6.61
N ILE A 308 8.07 -27.22 7.92
CA ILE A 308 8.11 -26.10 8.88
C ILE A 308 9.52 -25.55 9.05
N GLU A 309 10.53 -26.43 9.19
CA GLU A 309 11.93 -26.01 9.24
C GLU A 309 12.34 -25.28 7.96
N ASN A 310 11.86 -25.73 6.80
CA ASN A 310 12.10 -25.05 5.54
C ASN A 310 11.48 -23.66 5.54
N TRP A 311 10.29 -23.45 6.10
CA TRP A 311 9.72 -22.10 6.26
C TRP A 311 10.59 -21.17 7.13
N GLN A 312 11.27 -21.72 8.14
CA GLN A 312 12.18 -20.95 8.99
C GLN A 312 13.50 -20.63 8.28
N LYS A 313 13.99 -21.53 7.42
CA LYS A 313 15.26 -21.37 6.67
C LYS A 313 15.08 -20.51 5.42
N GLU A 314 14.03 -20.75 4.65
CA GLU A 314 13.73 -20.14 3.36
C GLU A 314 12.23 -19.79 3.29
N ILE A 315 11.93 -18.55 3.66
CA ILE A 315 10.55 -18.05 3.67
C ILE A 315 10.02 -18.01 2.22
N PRO A 316 8.83 -18.58 1.93
CA PRO A 316 8.23 -18.50 0.61
C PRO A 316 8.07 -17.05 0.15
N GLU A 317 8.48 -16.76 -1.09
CA GLU A 317 8.45 -15.40 -1.66
C GLU A 317 7.05 -15.00 -2.16
N SER A 318 6.16 -15.98 -2.36
CA SER A 318 4.82 -15.75 -2.89
C SER A 318 3.73 -16.50 -2.13
N LEU A 319 2.51 -15.94 -2.12
CA LEU A 319 1.36 -16.58 -1.47
C LEU A 319 1.01 -17.92 -2.13
N GLY A 320 1.26 -18.08 -3.43
CA GLY A 320 1.04 -19.34 -4.15
C GLY A 320 1.95 -20.46 -3.65
N GLN A 321 3.24 -20.17 -3.44
CA GLN A 321 4.19 -21.14 -2.87
C GLN A 321 3.82 -21.51 -1.44
N LEU A 322 3.48 -20.51 -0.61
CA LEU A 322 3.05 -20.74 0.76
C LEU A 322 1.77 -21.59 0.82
N GLN A 323 0.78 -21.29 -0.02
CA GLN A 323 -0.45 -22.08 -0.11
C GLN A 323 -0.17 -23.55 -0.47
N GLN A 324 0.68 -23.81 -1.47
CA GLN A 324 1.07 -25.17 -1.84
C GLN A 324 1.77 -25.89 -0.68
N SER A 325 2.64 -25.18 0.04
CA SER A 325 3.34 -25.73 1.19
C SER A 325 2.37 -26.04 2.34
N VAL A 326 1.42 -25.14 2.64
CA VAL A 326 0.38 -25.34 3.67
C VAL A 326 -0.49 -26.55 3.34
N GLN A 327 -0.89 -26.72 2.08
CA GLN A 327 -1.64 -27.90 1.63
C GLN A 327 -0.82 -29.19 1.78
N THR A 328 0.49 -29.12 1.51
CA THR A 328 1.41 -30.25 1.67
C THR A 328 1.54 -30.63 3.14
N THR A 329 1.79 -29.66 4.03
CA THR A 329 1.81 -29.85 5.49
C THR A 329 0.49 -30.45 5.99
N THR A 330 -0.64 -29.92 5.51
CA THR A 330 -1.97 -30.41 5.88
C THR A 330 -2.16 -31.88 5.50
N HIS A 331 -1.73 -32.27 4.29
CA HIS A 331 -1.77 -33.67 3.87
C HIS A 331 -0.84 -34.56 4.72
N GLN A 332 0.37 -34.10 5.00
CA GLN A 332 1.35 -34.83 5.82
C GLN A 332 0.86 -35.05 7.26
N VAL A 333 0.21 -34.05 7.87
CA VAL A 333 -0.37 -34.16 9.21
C VAL A 333 -1.51 -35.18 9.22
N ASN A 334 -2.37 -35.17 8.21
CA ASN A 334 -3.45 -36.17 8.10
C ASN A 334 -2.90 -37.60 7.90
N ASN A 335 -1.82 -37.77 7.13
CA ASN A 335 -1.15 -39.07 7.02
C ASN A 335 -0.50 -39.49 8.35
N TRP A 336 0.06 -38.53 9.09
CA TRP A 336 0.64 -38.79 10.40
C TRP A 336 -0.43 -39.16 11.45
N ARG A 337 -1.64 -38.59 11.40
CA ARG A 337 -2.78 -39.03 12.23
C ARG A 337 -3.06 -40.52 12.07
N ASN A 338 -3.09 -41.01 10.83
CA ASN A 338 -3.27 -42.45 10.57
C ASN A 338 -2.13 -43.27 11.17
N THR A 339 -0.89 -42.79 11.05
CA THR A 339 0.29 -43.43 11.62
C THR A 339 0.23 -43.50 13.15
N LEU A 340 -0.28 -42.45 13.82
CA LEU A 340 -0.49 -42.42 15.26
C LEU A 340 -1.54 -43.45 15.69
N SER A 341 -2.66 -43.55 14.97
CA SER A 341 -3.69 -44.54 15.24
C SER A 341 -3.16 -45.97 15.10
N ASP A 342 -2.39 -46.25 14.03
CA ASP A 342 -1.80 -47.57 13.80
C ASP A 342 -0.78 -47.92 14.90
N ARG A 343 0.08 -46.97 15.29
CA ARG A 343 1.03 -47.14 16.41
C ARG A 343 0.29 -47.42 17.71
N TRP A 344 -0.74 -46.64 18.03
CA TRP A 344 -1.56 -46.87 19.22
C TRP A 344 -2.17 -48.27 19.24
N HIS A 345 -2.81 -48.68 18.13
CA HIS A 345 -3.43 -50.01 18.04
C HIS A 345 -2.41 -51.14 18.26
N SER A 346 -1.20 -50.99 17.70
CA SER A 346 -0.11 -51.93 17.95
C SER A 346 0.32 -51.97 19.42
N LYS A 347 0.45 -50.81 20.07
CA LYS A 347 0.89 -50.70 21.47
C LYS A 347 -0.19 -51.10 22.48
N GLN A 348 -1.48 -51.01 22.14
CA GLN A 348 -2.58 -51.43 23.03
C GLN A 348 -2.47 -52.91 23.44
N SER A 349 -2.05 -53.79 22.52
CA SER A 349 -1.84 -55.20 22.84
C SER A 349 -0.70 -55.35 23.84
N THR A 350 0.44 -54.69 23.60
CA THR A 350 1.59 -54.72 24.51
C THR A 350 1.25 -54.17 25.89
N LEU A 351 0.55 -53.03 25.99
CA LEU A 351 0.10 -52.45 27.25
C LEU A 351 -0.81 -53.40 28.05
N SER A 352 -1.77 -54.02 27.36
CA SER A 352 -2.70 -54.97 27.99
C SER A 352 -1.96 -56.21 28.50
N THR A 353 -1.01 -56.71 27.71
CA THR A 353 -0.16 -57.84 28.08
C THR A 353 0.73 -57.48 29.27
N TYR A 354 1.48 -56.37 29.21
CA TYR A 354 2.39 -55.96 30.28
C TYR A 354 1.66 -55.66 31.59
N SER A 355 0.53 -54.94 31.55
CA SER A 355 -0.28 -54.67 32.73
C SER A 355 -0.81 -55.97 33.37
N SER A 356 -1.23 -56.94 32.55
CA SER A 356 -1.68 -58.25 33.06
C SER A 356 -0.54 -59.09 33.63
N ILE A 357 0.65 -59.00 33.02
CA ILE A 357 1.81 -59.82 33.37
C ILE A 357 2.50 -59.31 34.64
N LEU A 358 2.57 -57.98 34.81
CA LEU A 358 3.21 -57.31 35.96
C LEU A 358 2.27 -57.03 37.13
N ASP A 359 0.95 -57.21 36.95
CA ASP A 359 -0.08 -56.81 37.93
C ASP A 359 0.02 -55.32 38.33
N GLU A 360 0.44 -54.47 37.37
CA GLU A 360 0.59 -53.02 37.56
C GLU A 360 -0.55 -52.23 36.93
N THR A 361 -0.95 -51.16 37.63
CA THR A 361 -1.94 -50.20 37.13
C THR A 361 -1.31 -49.26 36.12
N LEU A 362 -1.91 -49.18 34.94
CA LEU A 362 -1.53 -48.20 33.91
C LEU A 362 -1.76 -46.76 34.39
N PRO A 363 -0.97 -45.79 33.88
CA PRO A 363 -1.26 -44.37 34.07
C PRO A 363 -2.68 -43.99 33.64
N GLU A 364 -3.34 -43.12 34.42
CA GLU A 364 -4.75 -42.72 34.23
C GLU A 364 -5.07 -42.29 32.79
N LYS A 365 -4.18 -41.48 32.18
CA LYS A 365 -4.31 -41.01 30.79
C LYS A 365 -4.31 -42.15 29.74
N ILE A 366 -3.63 -43.25 30.02
CA ILE A 366 -3.60 -44.43 29.14
C ILE A 366 -4.83 -45.29 29.40
N THR A 367 -5.21 -45.47 30.68
CA THR A 367 -6.38 -46.24 31.09
C THR A 367 -7.68 -45.70 30.51
N GLU A 368 -7.81 -44.37 30.39
CA GLU A 368 -8.97 -43.73 29.76
C GLU A 368 -9.19 -44.15 28.30
N HIS A 369 -8.14 -44.58 27.60
CA HIS A 369 -8.19 -44.88 26.16
C HIS A 369 -7.89 -46.36 25.84
N ILE A 370 -7.64 -47.20 26.85
CA ILE A 370 -7.29 -48.59 26.60
C ILE A 370 -8.52 -49.39 26.13
N GLY A 371 -8.42 -49.97 24.93
CA GLY A 371 -9.54 -50.65 24.29
C GLY A 371 -10.43 -49.74 23.42
N GLU A 372 -10.10 -48.43 23.33
CA GLU A 372 -10.76 -47.47 22.45
C GLU A 372 -9.77 -46.90 21.41
N GLU A 373 -10.28 -46.32 20.33
CA GLU A 373 -9.45 -45.57 19.38
C GLU A 373 -9.05 -44.22 19.99
N LEU A 374 -7.82 -43.76 19.72
CA LEU A 374 -7.43 -42.41 20.14
C LEU A 374 -8.24 -41.37 19.33
N PRO A 375 -8.68 -40.27 19.96
CA PRO A 375 -9.40 -39.20 19.29
C PRO A 375 -8.45 -38.30 18.47
N VAL A 376 -7.66 -38.88 17.55
CA VAL A 376 -6.65 -38.20 16.73
C VAL A 376 -7.24 -37.10 15.84
N GLU A 377 -8.51 -37.25 15.43
CA GLU A 377 -9.23 -36.25 14.64
C GLU A 377 -9.74 -35.06 15.47
N GLU A 378 -9.98 -35.26 16.77
CA GLU A 378 -10.49 -34.21 17.67
C GLU A 378 -9.35 -33.47 18.38
N ASN A 379 -8.28 -34.20 18.74
CA ASN A 379 -7.14 -33.63 19.45
C ASN A 379 -5.87 -34.47 19.22
N ILE A 380 -5.14 -34.14 18.16
CA ILE A 380 -3.89 -34.82 17.80
C ILE A 380 -2.79 -34.65 18.87
N VAL A 381 -2.74 -33.49 19.54
CA VAL A 381 -1.75 -33.18 20.59
C VAL A 381 -1.94 -34.09 21.80
N ARG A 382 -3.18 -34.23 22.26
CA ARG A 382 -3.52 -35.16 23.35
C ARG A 382 -3.22 -36.60 22.95
N SER A 383 -3.58 -36.98 21.72
CA SER A 383 -3.37 -38.34 21.21
C SER A 383 -1.87 -38.69 21.15
N TYR A 384 -1.05 -37.76 20.65
CA TYR A 384 0.41 -37.90 20.67
C TYR A 384 0.94 -38.02 22.10
N SER A 385 0.52 -37.16 23.03
CA SER A 385 0.95 -37.22 24.43
C SER A 385 0.60 -38.55 25.12
N VAL A 386 -0.57 -39.13 24.83
CA VAL A 386 -0.97 -40.45 25.35
C VAL A 386 -0.07 -41.54 24.78
N LEU A 387 0.22 -41.50 23.48
CA LEU A 387 1.10 -42.46 22.83
C LEU A 387 2.53 -42.39 23.39
N THR A 388 3.11 -41.19 23.50
CA THR A 388 4.46 -41.01 24.07
C THR A 388 4.53 -41.51 25.51
N GLN A 389 3.49 -41.25 26.33
CA GLN A 389 3.44 -41.76 27.69
C GLN A 389 3.33 -43.29 27.74
N ALA A 390 2.56 -43.89 26.82
CA ALA A 390 2.46 -45.34 26.68
C ALA A 390 3.79 -45.96 26.26
N GLU A 391 4.48 -45.36 25.30
CA GLU A 391 5.79 -45.83 24.84
C GLU A 391 6.86 -45.71 25.92
N SER A 392 6.89 -44.60 26.67
CA SER A 392 7.77 -44.47 27.84
C SER A 392 7.46 -45.52 28.89
N TRP A 393 6.18 -45.72 29.24
CA TRP A 393 5.80 -46.72 30.24
C TRP A 393 6.16 -48.14 29.82
N ILE A 394 5.96 -48.49 28.54
CA ILE A 394 6.40 -49.79 28.00
C ILE A 394 7.91 -49.91 28.12
N SER A 395 8.67 -48.91 27.65
CA SER A 395 10.13 -48.93 27.64
C SER A 395 10.72 -49.06 29.05
N ASP A 396 10.20 -48.29 30.02
CA ASP A 396 10.70 -48.30 31.40
C ASP A 396 10.52 -49.68 32.05
N ARG A 397 9.38 -50.33 31.78
CA ARG A 397 9.09 -51.68 32.30
C ARG A 397 9.79 -52.78 31.54
N GLU A 398 9.96 -52.61 30.24
CA GLU A 398 10.74 -53.52 29.42
C GLU A 398 12.20 -53.55 29.90
N GLU A 399 12.82 -52.40 30.16
CA GLU A 399 14.18 -52.34 30.70
C GLU A 399 14.31 -53.02 32.08
N GLU A 400 13.37 -52.77 32.99
CA GLU A 400 13.34 -53.39 34.33
C GLU A 400 13.19 -54.92 34.27
N ILE A 401 12.35 -55.44 33.37
CA ILE A 401 12.17 -56.87 33.18
C ILE A 401 13.44 -57.48 32.57
N LEU A 402 13.99 -56.86 31.52
CA LEU A 402 15.11 -57.44 30.77
C LEU A 402 16.44 -57.39 31.54
N GLU A 403 16.66 -56.40 32.42
CA GLU A 403 17.90 -56.29 33.21
C GLU A 403 18.17 -57.52 34.10
N HIS A 404 17.11 -58.24 34.47
CA HIS A 404 17.17 -59.37 35.38
C HIS A 404 17.09 -60.74 34.70
N LEU A 405 17.04 -60.78 33.37
CA LEU A 405 16.83 -61.98 32.57
C LEU A 405 18.03 -62.36 31.70
N SER A 406 18.27 -63.66 31.55
CA SER A 406 19.19 -64.22 30.56
C SER A 406 18.72 -63.96 29.12
N GLU A 407 19.63 -63.97 28.13
CA GLU A 407 19.29 -63.73 26.71
C GLU A 407 18.17 -64.67 26.19
N ASP A 408 18.11 -65.91 26.66
CA ASP A 408 17.09 -66.88 26.24
C ASP A 408 15.72 -66.55 26.88
N ALA A 409 15.70 -66.10 28.14
CA ALA A 409 14.50 -65.61 28.80
C ALA A 409 14.00 -64.28 28.23
N GLN A 410 14.90 -63.38 27.83
CA GLN A 410 14.54 -62.16 27.10
C GLN A 410 13.85 -62.50 25.77
N ARG A 411 14.40 -63.44 24.97
CA ARG A 411 13.77 -63.87 23.70
C ARG A 411 12.38 -64.47 23.93
N LEU A 412 12.22 -65.29 24.95
CA LEU A 412 10.93 -65.89 25.30
C LEU A 412 9.93 -64.81 25.78
N PHE A 413 10.39 -63.81 26.53
CA PHE A 413 9.57 -62.67 26.95
C PHE A 413 9.03 -61.88 25.74
N TYR A 414 9.89 -61.56 24.78
CA TYR A 414 9.46 -60.91 23.54
C TYR A 414 8.40 -61.73 22.80
N ALA A 415 8.62 -63.03 22.63
CA ALA A 415 7.69 -63.90 21.94
C ALA A 415 6.32 -64.00 22.64
N LEU A 416 6.31 -64.04 23.98
CA LEU A 416 5.08 -64.02 24.79
C LEU A 416 4.40 -62.66 24.78
N SER A 417 5.15 -61.57 24.70
CA SER A 417 4.59 -60.21 24.68
C SER A 417 3.84 -59.88 23.38
N GLU A 418 4.28 -60.46 22.27
CA GLU A 418 3.70 -60.27 20.94
C GLU A 418 2.52 -61.20 20.65
N GLN A 419 2.43 -62.34 21.35
CA GLN A 419 1.45 -63.39 21.06
C GLN A 419 0.55 -63.71 22.26
N ARG A 420 -0.77 -63.79 22.01
CA ARG A 420 -1.74 -64.22 23.04
C ARG A 420 -1.60 -65.70 23.46
N MET A 421 -0.99 -66.54 22.63
CA MET A 421 -0.65 -67.93 22.93
C MET A 421 0.65 -68.30 22.23
N TYR A 422 1.58 -68.92 22.95
CA TYR A 422 2.89 -69.35 22.46
C TYR A 422 3.15 -70.79 22.92
N ASP A 423 3.57 -71.66 22.00
CA ASP A 423 3.91 -73.05 22.30
C ASP A 423 5.36 -73.14 22.76
N ILE A 424 5.57 -73.50 24.02
CA ILE A 424 6.91 -73.58 24.65
C ILE A 424 7.53 -74.94 24.40
N SER A 425 8.79 -74.96 23.93
CA SER A 425 9.58 -76.19 23.77
C SER A 425 10.29 -76.62 25.05
N GLU A 426 10.71 -77.89 25.15
CA GLU A 426 11.46 -78.39 26.32
C GLU A 426 12.76 -77.61 26.59
N ASP A 427 13.40 -77.10 25.53
CA ASP A 427 14.65 -76.34 25.61
C ASP A 427 14.44 -74.92 26.18
N GLU A 428 13.20 -74.43 26.21
CA GLU A 428 12.82 -73.10 26.71
C GLU A 428 12.28 -73.13 28.15
N LEU A 429 12.18 -74.31 28.78
CA LEU A 429 11.65 -74.45 30.14
C LEU A 429 12.48 -73.73 31.19
N GLY A 430 13.81 -73.67 31.03
CA GLY A 430 14.69 -72.92 31.93
C GLY A 430 14.49 -71.41 31.83
N ALA A 431 14.30 -70.91 30.60
CA ALA A 431 13.95 -69.51 30.33
C ALA A 431 12.55 -69.16 30.86
N LEU A 432 11.59 -70.10 30.77
CA LEU A 432 10.25 -69.94 31.33
C LEU A 432 10.28 -69.86 32.86
N GLU A 433 11.08 -70.69 33.54
CA GLU A 433 11.20 -70.66 35.00
C GLU A 433 11.75 -69.30 35.47
N GLU A 434 12.79 -68.79 34.82
CA GLU A 434 13.37 -67.47 35.08
C GLU A 434 12.35 -66.34 34.87
N LEU A 435 11.53 -66.43 33.82
CA LEU A 435 10.45 -65.47 33.59
C LEU A 435 9.37 -65.55 34.66
N MET A 436 8.91 -66.75 35.04
CA MET A 436 7.83 -66.91 36.02
C MET A 436 8.16 -66.31 37.40
N ASP A 437 9.45 -66.14 37.73
CA ASP A 437 9.88 -65.49 38.97
C ASP A 437 9.66 -63.97 38.97
N ILE A 438 9.59 -63.35 37.79
CA ILE A 438 9.46 -61.90 37.60
C ILE A 438 8.06 -61.54 37.12
N VAL A 439 7.43 -62.42 36.35
CA VAL A 439 6.20 -62.15 35.62
C VAL A 439 5.16 -63.25 35.77
N ASN A 440 3.88 -62.87 35.86
CA ASN A 440 2.79 -63.83 36.10
C ASN A 440 2.36 -64.51 34.77
N ILE A 441 2.86 -65.72 34.53
CA ILE A 441 2.57 -66.49 33.31
C ILE A 441 1.58 -67.63 33.60
N LYS A 442 0.48 -67.68 32.84
CA LYS A 442 -0.49 -68.77 32.93
C LYS A 442 -0.16 -69.90 31.95
N VAL A 443 0.34 -71.01 32.45
CA VAL A 443 0.64 -72.20 31.65
C VAL A 443 -0.61 -73.08 31.47
N VAL A 444 -0.92 -73.47 30.23
CA VAL A 444 -2.00 -74.41 29.89
C VAL A 444 -1.38 -75.64 29.24
N MET A 445 -1.46 -76.80 29.91
CA MET A 445 -0.97 -78.07 29.34
C MET A 445 -2.06 -78.72 28.50
N ASN A 446 -1.78 -78.95 27.21
CA ASN A 446 -2.58 -79.84 26.38
C ASN A 446 -2.16 -81.29 26.67
N GLU A 447 -3.04 -82.07 27.28
CA GLU A 447 -2.86 -83.51 27.54
C GLU A 447 -2.94 -84.37 26.27
#